data_AF-A0A6N6KII3-F1
#
_entry.id   AF-A0A6N6KII3-F1
#
_cell.length_a   1.000
_cell.length_b   1.000
_cell.length_c   1.000
_cell.angle_alpha   90.00
_cell.angle_beta   90.00
_cell.angle_gamma   90.00
#
_symmetry.space_group_name_H-M   'P 1'
#
loop_
_entity.id
_entity.type
_entity.pdbx_description
1 polymer ?
#
loop_
_entity_poly.entity_id
_entity_poly.type
_entity_poly.pdbx_seq_one_letter_code
_entity_poly.pdbx_strand_id
1 'polypeptide(L)'
;MGERSGYMCAENFLHILPQKIFKHMKKALLLTVLLGTFGLFGITYGQVCSGNIGENIFTDGDFGSGTANLLTPDPMIAPGYSYTTNPPPSDGYYVLSNNLGSWGGLYATWLPIGDNSTDPFGYMMVVNASFSPGLFYEQEVEGLCENTLYVFTADVINLIKSGTANHTDPNVSFLIDDVVQYSTGIITKTEHWQTYGFTFT
;
A
#
# COMPACT_ATOMS: atom_id res chain seq x y z
N MET A 1 -35.02 -22.26 -20.65
CA MET A 1 -34.38 -20.94 -20.38
C MET A 1 -34.33 -20.77 -18.88
N GLY A 2 -33.16 -20.99 -18.29
CA GLY A 2 -32.90 -20.73 -16.88
C GLY A 2 -31.52 -20.11 -16.84
N GLU A 3 -31.46 -18.80 -16.59
CA GLU A 3 -30.24 -18.02 -16.59
C GLU A 3 -29.36 -18.45 -15.42
N ARG A 4 -28.29 -19.17 -15.75
CA ARG A 4 -27.10 -19.30 -14.92
C ARG A 4 -26.31 -18.00 -15.07
N SER A 5 -26.60 -17.00 -14.25
CA SER A 5 -25.70 -15.85 -14.14
C SER A 5 -24.67 -16.17 -13.05
N GLY A 6 -23.42 -16.36 -13.47
CA GLY A 6 -22.31 -16.65 -12.59
C GLY A 6 -21.95 -15.42 -11.76
N TYR A 7 -22.13 -15.53 -10.44
CA TYR A 7 -21.58 -14.57 -9.49
C TYR A 7 -20.16 -15.02 -9.14
N MET A 8 -19.20 -14.64 -9.98
CA MET A 8 -17.78 -14.57 -9.61
C MET A 8 -17.37 -13.12 -9.78
N CYS A 9 -17.54 -12.31 -8.74
CA CYS A 9 -16.90 -11.01 -8.68
C CYS A 9 -15.48 -11.25 -8.19
N ALA A 10 -14.51 -11.06 -9.08
CA ALA A 10 -13.10 -11.09 -8.74
C ALA A 10 -12.75 -9.77 -8.03
N GLU A 11 -13.18 -9.63 -6.78
CA GLU A 11 -13.08 -8.34 -6.07
C GLU A 11 -11.69 -8.21 -5.44
N ASN A 12 -10.85 -7.33 -5.97
CA ASN A 12 -9.51 -7.01 -5.46
C ASN A 12 -9.62 -5.77 -4.56
N PHE A 13 -9.39 -5.91 -3.24
CA PHE A 13 -9.46 -4.78 -2.31
C PHE A 13 -8.13 -4.47 -1.67
N LEU A 14 -7.80 -3.19 -1.65
CA LEU A 14 -6.50 -2.74 -1.21
C LEU A 14 -6.62 -1.48 -0.38
N HIS A 15 -5.97 -1.49 0.78
CA HIS A 15 -5.60 -0.26 1.44
C HIS A 15 -4.11 -0.05 1.34
N ILE A 16 -3.70 1.20 1.22
CA ILE A 16 -2.31 1.60 1.22
C ILE A 16 -2.18 2.66 2.30
N LEU A 17 -1.11 2.63 3.07
CA LEU A 17 -0.56 3.71 3.89
C LEU A 17 0.90 3.82 3.53
N PRO A 18 1.36 4.80 2.74
CA PRO A 18 2.78 5.00 2.58
C PRO A 18 3.37 5.42 3.93
N GLN A 19 4.40 4.69 4.35
CA GLN A 19 5.32 5.15 5.39
C GLN A 19 6.57 5.64 4.65
N LYS A 20 6.78 6.93 4.80
CA LYS A 20 8.05 7.64 4.92
C LYS A 20 9.22 7.25 3.99
N ILE A 21 9.69 8.20 3.18
CA ILE A 21 10.94 8.08 2.44
C ILE A 21 12.11 8.41 3.36
N PHE A 22 13.07 7.48 3.50
CA PHE A 22 14.11 7.58 4.52
C PHE A 22 15.55 7.53 3.97
N LYS A 23 16.43 8.40 4.50
CA LYS A 23 17.88 8.47 4.17
C LYS A 23 18.76 7.73 5.19
N HIS A 24 19.74 6.96 4.75
CA HIS A 24 20.87 6.59 5.63
C HIS A 24 22.23 6.47 4.90
N MET A 25 23.27 7.05 5.52
CA MET A 25 24.68 6.87 5.14
C MET A 25 25.40 6.06 6.22
N LYS A 26 26.01 4.92 5.87
CA LYS A 26 27.11 4.34 6.66
C LYS A 26 28.34 4.24 5.78
N LYS A 27 29.40 4.95 6.15
CA LYS A 27 30.74 4.78 5.58
C LYS A 27 31.26 3.39 5.97
N ALA A 28 31.20 2.43 5.04
CA ALA A 28 31.91 1.17 5.19
C ALA A 28 33.38 1.41 4.85
N LEU A 29 34.23 1.50 5.87
CA LEU A 29 35.68 1.47 5.71
C LEU A 29 36.05 0.05 5.24
N LEU A 30 36.27 -0.15 3.94
CA LEU A 30 36.77 -1.41 3.39
C LEU A 30 38.20 -1.64 3.88
N LEU A 31 38.37 -2.56 4.82
CA LEU A 31 39.66 -3.23 5.04
C LEU A 31 39.63 -4.53 4.24
N THR A 32 40.19 -4.51 3.03
CA THR A 32 40.38 -5.72 2.23
C THR A 32 41.43 -6.62 2.89
N VAL A 33 41.00 -7.73 3.48
CA VAL A 33 41.87 -8.89 3.74
C VAL A 33 41.43 -10.00 2.79
N LEU A 34 42.29 -10.26 1.81
CA LEU A 34 42.15 -11.29 0.80
C LEU A 34 42.55 -12.65 1.44
N LEU A 35 41.63 -13.61 1.58
CA LEU A 35 41.94 -15.06 1.52
C LEU A 35 40.66 -15.93 1.52
N GLY A 36 40.50 -16.75 0.48
CA GLY A 36 40.05 -18.14 0.62
C GLY A 36 38.56 -18.53 0.50
N THR A 37 38.18 -18.94 -0.72
CA THR A 37 37.40 -20.15 -1.08
C THR A 37 35.91 -20.35 -0.73
N PHE A 38 35.25 -20.92 -1.75
CA PHE A 38 34.08 -21.82 -1.77
C PHE A 38 32.67 -21.20 -1.80
N GLY A 39 31.96 -21.50 -2.89
CA GLY A 39 30.66 -20.93 -3.22
C GLY A 39 29.49 -21.53 -2.45
N LEU A 40 28.40 -20.76 -2.47
CA LEU A 40 27.00 -21.18 -2.33
C LEU A 40 26.15 -19.98 -2.79
N PHE A 41 25.40 -20.14 -3.87
CA PHE A 41 24.41 -19.16 -4.32
C PHE A 41 23.26 -19.15 -3.31
N GLY A 42 23.29 -18.20 -2.37
CA GLY A 42 22.18 -17.89 -1.50
C GLY A 42 21.26 -16.87 -2.17
N ILE A 43 19.96 -17.17 -2.20
CA ILE A 43 18.93 -16.21 -2.63
C ILE A 43 18.90 -15.06 -1.61
N THR A 44 19.25 -13.86 -2.06
CA THR A 44 19.19 -12.65 -1.25
C THR A 44 17.76 -12.15 -1.21
N TYR A 45 17.01 -12.47 -0.16
CA TYR A 45 15.83 -11.68 0.18
C TYR A 45 16.33 -10.35 0.72
N GLY A 46 15.93 -9.24 0.08
CA GLY A 46 16.18 -7.90 0.59
C GLY A 46 15.47 -7.75 1.93
N GLN A 47 16.20 -7.95 3.02
CA GLN A 47 15.70 -7.68 4.36
C GLN A 47 15.68 -6.15 4.53
N VAL A 48 14.53 -5.58 4.87
CA VAL A 48 14.47 -4.18 5.32
C VAL A 48 15.27 -4.11 6.62
N CYS A 49 16.46 -3.51 6.56
CA CYS A 49 17.36 -3.43 7.71
C CYS A 49 16.72 -2.53 8.79
N SER A 50 16.52 -3.06 10.00
CA SER A 50 16.05 -2.32 11.19
C SER A 50 17.09 -1.35 11.77
N GLY A 51 17.94 -0.74 10.93
CA GLY A 51 18.83 0.34 11.35
C GLY A 51 18.06 1.66 11.37
N ASN A 52 18.50 2.64 12.19
CA ASN A 52 17.86 3.95 12.36
C ASN A 52 17.41 4.53 11.02
N ILE A 53 16.12 4.35 10.79
CA ILE A 53 15.42 4.78 9.62
C ILE A 53 15.47 6.32 9.64
N GLY A 54 15.83 6.95 8.52
CA GLY A 54 16.11 8.39 8.43
C GLY A 54 14.93 9.30 8.74
N GLU A 55 15.00 10.57 8.34
CA GLU A 55 13.86 11.48 8.40
C GLU A 55 12.88 11.17 7.26
N ASN A 56 11.56 11.31 7.51
CA ASN A 56 10.56 11.24 6.46
C ASN A 56 10.54 12.52 5.64
N ILE A 57 10.84 12.42 4.35
CA ILE A 57 10.74 13.56 3.42
C ILE A 57 9.44 13.59 2.60
N PHE A 58 8.58 12.58 2.74
CA PHE A 58 7.29 12.48 2.07
C PHE A 58 6.14 12.48 3.09
N THR A 59 5.66 13.66 3.45
CA THR A 59 4.61 13.85 4.47
C THR A 59 3.22 13.56 3.96
N ASP A 60 2.97 13.77 2.67
CA ASP A 60 1.63 13.65 2.07
C ASP A 60 1.21 12.20 1.84
N GLY A 61 2.03 11.27 2.31
CA GLY A 61 1.75 9.87 2.29
C GLY A 61 0.69 9.43 3.31
N ASP A 62 0.59 10.04 4.48
CA ASP A 62 -0.29 9.52 5.54
C ASP A 62 -1.79 9.77 5.32
N PHE A 63 -2.18 10.32 4.17
CA PHE A 63 -3.54 10.74 3.80
C PHE A 63 -4.16 11.80 4.74
N GLY A 64 -3.37 12.34 5.67
CA GLY A 64 -3.79 13.30 6.67
C GLY A 64 -4.72 12.71 7.73
N SER A 65 -5.34 13.61 8.49
CA SER A 65 -6.18 13.26 9.64
C SER A 65 -7.41 14.17 9.74
N GLY A 66 -8.49 13.67 10.35
CA GLY A 66 -9.69 14.47 10.60
C GLY A 66 -10.77 13.76 11.40
N THR A 67 -11.63 14.57 12.02
CA THR A 67 -12.75 14.08 12.85
C THR A 67 -13.92 13.55 12.01
N ALA A 68 -14.05 13.99 10.76
CA ALA A 68 -15.01 13.45 9.83
C ALA A 68 -14.60 12.01 9.45
N ASN A 69 -15.56 11.10 9.34
CA ASN A 69 -15.23 9.72 9.00
C ASN A 69 -14.76 9.55 7.55
N LEU A 70 -15.19 10.45 6.65
CA LEU A 70 -14.80 10.47 5.25
C LEU A 70 -14.12 11.80 4.95
N LEU A 71 -12.99 11.76 4.24
CA LEU A 71 -12.35 12.99 3.78
C LEU A 71 -13.24 13.68 2.74
N THR A 72 -13.38 14.99 2.83
CA THR A 72 -13.97 15.81 1.75
C THR A 72 -13.25 17.16 1.72
N PRO A 73 -12.96 17.73 0.53
CA PRO A 73 -13.28 17.23 -0.82
C PRO A 73 -12.36 16.09 -1.31
N ASP A 74 -12.57 15.63 -2.55
CA ASP A 74 -11.70 14.69 -3.26
C ASP A 74 -10.26 15.23 -3.34
N PRO A 75 -9.25 14.50 -2.84
CA PRO A 75 -7.86 14.93 -2.89
C PRO A 75 -7.21 14.77 -4.29
N MET A 76 -7.88 14.14 -5.25
CA MET A 76 -7.41 13.93 -6.63
C MET A 76 -6.08 13.15 -6.74
N ILE A 77 -5.85 12.18 -5.85
CA ILE A 77 -4.59 11.41 -5.77
C ILE A 77 -4.63 10.06 -6.50
N ALA A 78 -5.77 9.66 -7.06
CA ALA A 78 -5.96 8.34 -7.65
C ALA A 78 -6.47 8.44 -9.10
N PRO A 79 -5.60 8.77 -10.07
CA PRO A 79 -6.03 9.09 -11.44
C PRO A 79 -6.72 7.93 -12.18
N GLY A 80 -6.53 6.68 -11.74
CA GLY A 80 -7.21 5.50 -12.26
C GLY A 80 -8.55 5.17 -11.61
N TYR A 81 -9.01 5.95 -10.62
CA TYR A 81 -10.18 5.65 -9.79
C TYR A 81 -11.07 6.87 -9.58
N SER A 82 -12.37 6.64 -9.39
CA SER A 82 -13.32 7.70 -9.06
C SER A 82 -13.47 7.86 -7.55
N TYR A 83 -13.43 9.08 -7.04
CA TYR A 83 -13.68 9.32 -5.62
C TYR A 83 -15.15 9.17 -5.25
N THR A 84 -15.44 8.60 -4.08
CA THR A 84 -16.80 8.52 -3.54
C THR A 84 -16.84 8.89 -2.07
N THR A 85 -17.97 9.48 -1.65
CA THR A 85 -18.32 9.73 -0.24
C THR A 85 -19.51 8.89 0.22
N ASN A 86 -19.90 7.89 -0.58
CA ASN A 86 -20.96 6.93 -0.28
C ASN A 86 -20.36 5.52 -0.13
N PRO A 87 -19.79 5.18 1.04
CA PRO A 87 -19.21 3.87 1.28
C PRO A 87 -20.29 2.79 1.51
N PRO A 88 -19.96 1.50 1.31
CA PRO A 88 -18.69 1.01 0.75
C PRO A 88 -18.52 1.33 -0.75
N PRO A 89 -17.28 1.58 -1.24
CA PRO A 89 -17.05 1.92 -2.64
C PRO A 89 -17.36 0.76 -3.60
N SER A 90 -17.95 1.09 -4.76
CA SER A 90 -18.12 0.16 -5.88
C SER A 90 -16.81 -0.01 -6.68
N ASP A 91 -16.74 -1.01 -7.55
CA ASP A 91 -15.56 -1.30 -8.36
C ASP A 91 -15.11 -0.08 -9.17
N GLY A 92 -13.81 0.21 -9.15
CA GLY A 92 -13.24 1.40 -9.79
C GLY A 92 -13.38 2.69 -8.97
N TYR A 93 -13.83 2.61 -7.72
CA TYR A 93 -13.90 3.75 -6.80
C TYR A 93 -12.92 3.63 -5.64
N TYR A 94 -12.58 4.80 -5.08
CA TYR A 94 -11.83 4.91 -3.85
C TYR A 94 -12.47 5.91 -2.88
N VAL A 95 -12.13 5.76 -1.60
CA VAL A 95 -12.54 6.67 -0.52
C VAL A 95 -11.45 6.77 0.53
N LEU A 96 -11.26 7.95 1.12
CA LEU A 96 -10.41 8.11 2.30
C LEU A 96 -11.29 8.14 3.55
N SER A 97 -11.02 7.23 4.50
CA SER A 97 -11.80 7.10 5.72
C SER A 97 -10.93 6.77 6.93
N ASN A 98 -11.28 7.27 8.11
CA ASN A 98 -10.55 6.96 9.33
C ASN A 98 -11.06 5.69 10.06
N ASN A 99 -12.26 5.21 9.73
CA ASN A 99 -12.87 4.05 10.40
C ASN A 99 -13.98 3.40 9.56
N LEU A 100 -13.73 2.21 9.02
CA LEU A 100 -14.69 1.46 8.22
C LEU A 100 -15.82 0.86 9.08
N GLY A 101 -15.57 0.62 10.36
CA GLY A 101 -16.58 0.12 11.29
C GLY A 101 -17.74 1.11 11.54
N SER A 102 -17.56 2.38 11.17
CA SER A 102 -18.61 3.40 11.24
C SER A 102 -19.47 3.48 9.98
N TRP A 103 -19.15 2.71 8.93
CA TRP A 103 -19.88 2.75 7.67
C TRP A 103 -21.25 2.07 7.77
N GLY A 104 -22.28 2.77 7.31
CA GLY A 104 -23.60 2.16 7.10
C GLY A 104 -23.52 1.12 6.00
N GLY A 105 -23.92 -0.12 6.29
CA GLY A 105 -23.95 -1.19 5.28
C GLY A 105 -22.58 -1.75 4.89
N LEU A 106 -21.57 -1.66 5.77
CA LEU A 106 -20.31 -2.37 5.59
C LEU A 106 -20.57 -3.85 5.24
N TYR A 107 -19.98 -4.32 4.14
CA TYR A 107 -20.17 -5.69 3.70
C TYR A 107 -19.70 -6.67 4.77
N ALA A 108 -20.45 -7.76 4.97
CA ALA A 108 -20.14 -8.75 5.99
C ALA A 108 -18.77 -9.41 5.81
N THR A 109 -18.25 -9.42 4.58
CA THR A 109 -16.95 -9.97 4.19
C THR A 109 -15.78 -9.01 4.42
N TRP A 110 -16.04 -7.71 4.67
CA TRP A 110 -14.99 -6.70 4.86
C TRP A 110 -14.64 -6.53 6.33
N LEU A 111 -13.39 -6.17 6.60
CA LEU A 111 -12.89 -5.90 7.95
C LEU A 111 -13.34 -4.50 8.43
N PRO A 112 -13.88 -4.37 9.67
CA PRO A 112 -14.25 -3.08 10.26
C PRO A 112 -13.04 -2.41 10.95
N ILE A 113 -12.08 -1.92 10.16
CA ILE A 113 -10.79 -1.42 10.66
C ILE A 113 -10.65 0.11 10.60
N GLY A 114 -9.69 0.62 11.37
CA GLY A 114 -9.12 1.97 11.27
C GLY A 114 -7.81 1.98 10.49
N ASP A 115 -7.17 3.15 10.37
CA ASP A 115 -5.83 3.27 9.80
C ASP A 115 -4.76 2.59 10.68
N ASN A 116 -3.53 2.43 10.17
CA ASN A 116 -2.41 1.74 10.84
C ASN A 116 -1.45 2.70 11.56
N SER A 117 -1.93 3.82 12.08
CA SER A 117 -1.13 4.78 12.82
C SER A 117 -1.56 4.87 14.29
N THR A 118 -0.84 5.69 15.05
CA THR A 118 -1.23 6.05 16.42
C THR A 118 -2.21 7.21 16.48
N ASP A 119 -2.53 7.84 15.34
CA ASP A 119 -3.49 8.93 15.26
C ASP A 119 -4.90 8.35 15.23
N PRO A 120 -5.76 8.60 16.24
CA PRO A 120 -7.14 8.09 16.23
C PRO A 120 -8.02 8.71 15.13
N PHE A 121 -7.53 9.73 14.43
CA PHE A 121 -8.21 10.42 13.35
C PHE A 121 -7.49 10.29 12.00
N GLY A 122 -6.48 9.42 11.89
CA GLY A 122 -5.75 9.19 10.65
C GLY A 122 -6.66 8.65 9.55
N TYR A 123 -6.51 9.14 8.33
CA TYR A 123 -7.23 8.58 7.20
C TYR A 123 -6.47 7.38 6.63
N MET A 124 -7.22 6.43 6.09
CA MET A 124 -6.68 5.39 5.23
C MET A 124 -7.37 5.45 3.88
N MET A 125 -6.65 5.02 2.84
CA MET A 125 -7.23 4.85 1.52
C MET A 125 -7.89 3.50 1.38
N VAL A 126 -9.15 3.46 0.96
CA VAL A 126 -9.89 2.24 0.62
C VAL A 126 -10.13 2.20 -0.88
N VAL A 127 -9.62 1.18 -1.55
CA VAL A 127 -9.77 1.01 -3.00
C VAL A 127 -10.56 -0.26 -3.27
N ASN A 128 -11.66 -0.13 -4.00
CA ASN A 128 -12.32 -1.27 -4.63
C ASN A 128 -11.84 -1.34 -6.09
N ALA A 129 -10.92 -2.27 -6.38
CA ALA A 129 -10.31 -2.36 -7.70
C ALA A 129 -11.32 -2.81 -8.76
N SER A 130 -11.17 -2.29 -9.98
CA SER A 130 -11.93 -2.78 -11.13
C SER A 130 -11.26 -4.00 -11.78
N PHE A 131 -11.93 -4.65 -12.74
CA PHE A 131 -11.34 -5.71 -13.55
C PHE A 131 -10.10 -5.25 -14.35
N SER A 132 -9.99 -3.95 -14.63
CA SER A 132 -8.81 -3.37 -15.25
C SER A 132 -7.90 -2.76 -14.18
N PRO A 133 -6.59 -3.05 -14.19
CA PRO A 133 -5.64 -2.35 -13.34
C PRO A 133 -5.70 -0.84 -13.57
N GLY A 134 -5.52 -0.07 -12.50
CA GLY A 134 -5.48 1.39 -12.55
C GLY A 134 -4.55 1.95 -11.48
N LEU A 135 -4.09 3.18 -11.68
CA LEU A 135 -3.29 3.92 -10.71
C LEU A 135 -4.20 4.40 -9.58
N PHE A 136 -4.14 3.72 -8.44
CA PHE A 136 -4.90 4.09 -7.25
C PHE A 136 -4.20 5.16 -6.41
N TYR A 137 -2.92 5.44 -6.65
CA TYR A 137 -2.20 6.50 -5.95
C TYR A 137 -1.10 7.03 -6.85
N GLU A 138 -1.00 8.35 -6.97
CA GLU A 138 0.04 9.05 -7.69
C GLU A 138 0.36 10.35 -6.95
N GLN A 139 1.66 10.60 -6.76
CA GLN A 139 2.17 11.84 -6.19
C GLN A 139 3.53 12.17 -6.79
N GLU A 140 3.79 13.46 -7.00
CA GLU A 140 5.10 13.96 -7.37
C GLU A 140 5.92 14.22 -6.11
N VAL A 141 7.15 13.68 -6.07
CA VAL A 141 8.07 13.88 -4.95
C VAL A 141 9.25 14.73 -5.41
N GLU A 142 9.26 15.99 -5.00
CA GLU A 142 10.34 16.92 -5.30
C GLU A 142 11.44 16.90 -4.22
N GLY A 143 12.57 17.57 -4.49
CA GLY A 143 13.63 17.79 -3.50
C GLY A 143 14.50 16.58 -3.20
N LEU A 144 14.44 15.54 -4.05
CA LEU A 144 15.37 14.41 -3.98
C LEU A 144 16.79 14.87 -4.37
N CYS A 145 17.77 14.34 -3.66
CA CYS A 145 19.19 14.61 -3.84
C CYS A 145 19.82 13.50 -4.67
N GLU A 146 20.57 13.87 -5.71
CA GLU A 146 21.35 12.90 -6.48
C GLU A 146 22.28 12.06 -5.60
N ASN A 147 22.54 10.81 -6.01
CA ASN A 147 23.42 9.87 -5.32
C ASN A 147 23.01 9.60 -3.86
N THR A 148 21.71 9.71 -3.55
CA THR A 148 21.15 9.41 -2.23
C THR A 148 20.33 8.13 -2.30
N LEU A 149 20.64 7.17 -1.44
CA LEU A 149 19.82 5.98 -1.28
C LEU A 149 18.54 6.34 -0.53
N TYR A 150 17.41 6.03 -1.16
CA TYR A 150 16.07 6.19 -0.61
C TYR A 150 15.44 4.83 -0.33
N VAL A 151 14.54 4.81 0.65
CA VAL A 151 13.67 3.67 0.95
C VAL A 151 12.23 4.11 0.76
N PHE A 152 11.47 3.41 -0.06
CA PHE A 152 10.02 3.54 -0.13
C PHE A 152 9.39 2.41 0.68
N THR A 153 8.39 2.73 1.51
CA THR A 153 7.55 1.71 2.15
C THR A 153 6.07 2.07 2.12
N ALA A 154 5.22 1.06 2.11
CA ALA A 154 3.79 1.19 2.27
C ALA A 154 3.20 0.02 3.07
N ASP A 155 2.35 0.33 4.04
CA ASP A 155 1.52 -0.66 4.72
C ASP A 155 0.27 -0.93 3.92
N VAL A 156 -0.01 -2.19 3.71
CA VAL A 156 -1.08 -2.65 2.85
C VAL A 156 -1.84 -3.78 3.52
N ILE A 157 -3.16 -3.78 3.39
CA ILE A 157 -4.02 -4.87 3.88
C ILE A 157 -5.03 -5.28 2.80
N ASN A 158 -5.25 -6.58 2.70
CA ASN A 158 -6.40 -7.15 2.00
C ASN A 158 -7.62 -7.06 2.92
N LEU A 159 -8.60 -6.26 2.51
CA LEU A 159 -9.76 -5.91 3.33
C LEU A 159 -10.74 -7.07 3.58
N ILE A 160 -10.60 -8.16 2.84
CA ILE A 160 -11.49 -9.31 2.96
C ILE A 160 -11.09 -10.18 4.15
N LYS A 161 -12.07 -10.52 4.99
CA LYS A 161 -11.95 -11.44 6.11
C LYS A 161 -11.37 -12.78 5.68
N SER A 162 -10.50 -13.33 6.52
CA SER A 162 -9.89 -14.63 6.30
C SER A 162 -10.94 -15.73 6.19
N GLY A 163 -10.70 -16.70 5.30
CA GLY A 163 -11.66 -17.77 5.02
C GLY A 163 -12.84 -17.38 4.12
N THR A 164 -12.96 -16.12 3.71
CA THR A 164 -14.00 -15.71 2.75
C THR A 164 -13.63 -16.16 1.33
N ALA A 165 -14.49 -16.98 0.72
CA ALA A 165 -14.36 -17.44 -0.66
C ALA A 165 -14.93 -16.40 -1.65
N ASN A 166 -14.68 -16.59 -2.94
CA ASN A 166 -15.23 -15.79 -4.05
C ASN A 166 -14.83 -14.30 -4.05
N HIS A 167 -13.64 -13.98 -3.53
CA HIS A 167 -12.99 -12.68 -3.70
C HIS A 167 -11.60 -12.89 -4.30
N THR A 168 -11.11 -11.93 -5.09
CA THR A 168 -9.75 -11.98 -5.63
C THR A 168 -8.80 -11.27 -4.70
N ASP A 169 -7.61 -11.82 -4.57
CA ASP A 169 -6.61 -11.21 -3.71
C ASP A 169 -5.81 -10.20 -4.52
N PRO A 170 -5.64 -8.97 -4.03
CA PRO A 170 -5.01 -7.92 -4.79
C PRO A 170 -3.52 -8.23 -4.98
N ASN A 171 -2.97 -7.69 -6.06
CA ASN A 171 -1.54 -7.68 -6.34
C ASN A 171 -1.16 -6.26 -6.78
N VAL A 172 -0.20 -5.67 -6.08
CA VAL A 172 0.16 -4.26 -6.21
C VAL A 172 1.54 -4.16 -6.81
N SER A 173 1.72 -3.16 -7.67
CA SER A 173 3.02 -2.74 -8.15
C SER A 173 3.27 -1.31 -7.72
N PHE A 174 4.48 -1.03 -7.24
CA PHE A 174 4.96 0.32 -6.97
C PHE A 174 5.89 0.75 -8.10
N LEU A 175 5.64 1.94 -8.61
CA LEU A 175 6.33 2.50 -9.77
C LEU A 175 7.09 3.77 -9.35
N ILE A 176 8.20 4.04 -10.02
CA ILE A 176 8.88 5.34 -10.04
C ILE A 176 8.97 5.73 -11.51
N ASP A 177 8.47 6.92 -11.87
CA ASP A 177 8.44 7.43 -13.24
C ASP A 177 7.90 6.40 -14.24
N ASP A 178 6.73 5.82 -13.94
CA ASP A 178 6.07 4.76 -14.73
C ASP A 178 6.84 3.43 -14.87
N VAL A 179 7.96 3.25 -14.16
CA VAL A 179 8.74 2.00 -14.15
C VAL A 179 8.47 1.22 -12.88
N VAL A 180 7.99 -0.03 -13.03
CA VAL A 180 7.77 -0.95 -11.89
C VAL A 180 9.08 -1.24 -11.18
N GLN A 181 9.16 -0.85 -9.91
CA GLN A 181 10.32 -1.11 -9.04
C GLN A 181 10.10 -2.31 -8.14
N TYR A 182 8.86 -2.54 -7.73
CA TYR A 182 8.51 -3.61 -6.80
C TYR A 182 7.08 -4.08 -7.05
N SER A 183 6.84 -5.38 -6.89
CA SER A 183 5.50 -5.95 -6.84
C SER A 183 5.33 -6.77 -5.56
N THR A 184 4.20 -6.61 -4.90
CA THR A 184 3.87 -7.32 -3.66
C THR A 184 3.66 -8.82 -3.88
N GLY A 185 3.37 -9.21 -5.13
CA GLY A 185 2.68 -10.47 -5.38
C GLY A 185 1.27 -10.43 -4.79
N ILE A 186 0.66 -11.60 -4.65
CA ILE A 186 -0.67 -11.73 -4.04
C ILE A 186 -0.61 -11.34 -2.56
N ILE A 187 -1.41 -10.36 -2.15
CA ILE A 187 -1.58 -9.97 -0.74
C ILE A 187 -2.72 -10.81 -0.16
N THR A 188 -2.35 -11.77 0.67
CA THR A 188 -3.30 -12.74 1.25
C THR A 188 -4.17 -12.11 2.33
N LYS A 189 -5.36 -12.71 2.57
CA LYS A 189 -6.32 -12.34 3.63
C LYS A 189 -5.81 -12.67 5.04
N THR A 190 -4.83 -11.92 5.53
CA THR A 190 -4.22 -12.08 6.86
C THR A 190 -4.96 -11.35 7.97
N GLU A 191 -5.88 -10.44 7.62
CA GLU A 191 -6.54 -9.50 8.54
C GLU A 191 -5.58 -8.57 9.29
N HIS A 192 -4.35 -8.43 8.81
CA HIS A 192 -3.32 -7.59 9.39
C HIS A 192 -2.65 -6.74 8.31
N TRP A 193 -2.27 -5.52 8.69
CA TRP A 193 -1.43 -4.65 7.86
C TRP A 193 -0.07 -5.31 7.60
N GLN A 194 0.40 -5.22 6.35
CA GLN A 194 1.67 -5.76 5.90
C GLN A 194 2.50 -4.65 5.26
N THR A 195 3.72 -4.43 5.74
CA THR A 195 4.63 -3.45 5.16
C THR A 195 5.35 -4.04 3.95
N TYR A 196 5.23 -3.36 2.82
CA TYR A 196 5.99 -3.61 1.59
C TYR A 196 6.92 -2.44 1.31
N GLY A 197 8.05 -2.69 0.67
CA GLY A 197 8.99 -1.62 0.36
C GLY A 197 10.19 -2.06 -0.45
N PHE A 198 10.87 -1.07 -1.03
CA PHE A 198 12.06 -1.25 -1.84
C PHE A 198 12.98 -0.04 -1.69
N THR A 199 14.22 -0.18 -2.15
CA THR A 199 15.22 0.90 -2.14
C THR A 199 15.53 1.37 -3.55
N PHE A 200 15.75 2.67 -3.74
CA PHE A 200 16.11 3.28 -5.02
C PHE A 200 17.14 4.41 -4.83
N THR A 201 17.73 4.90 -5.91
CA THR A 201 18.77 5.95 -5.91
C THR A 201 18.52 6.95 -7.02
#